data_AF-A0A1L5FCG2-F1
#
_entry.id   AF-A0A1L5FCG2-F1
#
_cell.length_a   1.000
_cell.length_b   1.000
_cell.length_c   1.000
_cell.angle_alpha   90.00
_cell.angle_beta   90.00
_cell.angle_gamma   90.00
#
_symmetry.space_group_name_H-M   'P 1'
#
loop_
_entity.id
_entity.type
_entity.pdbx_description
1 polymer ?
#
loop_
_entity_poly.entity_id
_entity_poly.type
_entity_poly.pdbx_seq_one_letter_code
_entity_poly.pdbx_strand_id
1 'polypeptide(L)' 'MQSKTMECHHKKPKSLGGDDSYNNLVWIKTEVHRLVHAVQQETIEKYLEQLDLNKIGLKRVNSLRKLVENSVI' A
#
# COMPACT_ATOMS: atom_id res chain seq x y z
N MET A 1 19.20 5.24 10.22
CA MET A 1 18.36 4.09 10.62
C MET A 1 16.98 4.29 10.02
N GLN A 2 16.57 3.51 9.01
CA GLN A 2 15.17 3.51 8.59
C GLN A 2 14.34 2.99 9.77
N SER A 3 13.25 3.69 10.13
CA SER A 3 12.35 3.13 11.14
C SER A 3 11.78 1.85 10.54
N LYS A 4 11.89 0.71 11.25
CA LYS A 4 11.39 -0.60 10.81
C LYS A 4 9.85 -0.66 10.67
N THR A 5 9.19 0.49 10.65
CA THR A 5 7.76 0.68 10.77
C THR A 5 7.18 1.51 9.63
N MET A 6 8.00 2.21 8.83
CA MET A 6 7.56 3.09 7.75
C MET A 6 8.47 2.95 6.52
N GLU A 7 7.87 3.05 5.34
CA GLU A 7 8.52 2.84 4.04
C GLU A 7 8.00 3.85 3.00
N CYS A 8 8.87 4.18 2.05
CA CYS A 8 8.49 4.97 0.89
C CYS A 8 7.94 4.01 -0.16
N HIS A 9 6.72 4.29 -0.61
CA HIS A 9 6.04 3.50 -1.60
C HIS A 9 5.83 4.34 -2.87
N HIS A 10 6.24 3.79 -4.01
CA HIS A 10 5.83 4.27 -5.32
C HIS A 10 4.35 3.95 -5.53
N LYS A 11 3.48 4.96 -5.55
CA LYS A 11 2.05 4.81 -5.81
C LYS A 11 1.82 4.04 -7.11
N LYS A 12 2.50 4.44 -8.19
CA LYS A 12 2.65 3.66 -9.41
C LYS A 12 4.08 3.07 -9.45
N PRO A 13 4.27 1.75 -9.50
CA PRO A 13 5.58 1.12 -9.56
C PRO A 13 6.37 1.52 -10.81
N LYS A 14 7.71 1.50 -10.72
CA LYS A 14 8.60 1.77 -11.87
C LYS A 14 8.38 0.80 -13.03
N SER A 15 8.08 -0.46 -12.74
CA SER A 15 7.76 -1.48 -13.75
C SER A 15 6.49 -1.14 -14.56
N LEU A 16 5.60 -0.30 -14.01
CA LEU A 16 4.40 0.18 -14.70
C LEU A 16 4.59 1.61 -15.27
N GLY A 17 5.82 2.13 -15.28
CA GLY A 17 6.14 3.48 -15.76
C GLY A 17 5.93 4.58 -14.71
N GLY A 18 5.96 4.25 -13.42
CA GLY A 18 6.10 5.25 -12.36
C GLY A 18 7.54 5.77 -12.23
N ASP A 19 7.70 6.94 -11.60
CA ASP A 19 8.98 7.61 -11.41
C ASP A 19 9.27 7.93 -9.92
N ASP A 20 10.39 8.58 -9.64
CA ASP A 20 10.76 9.02 -8.29
C ASP A 20 10.27 10.44 -7.97
N SER A 21 9.31 10.99 -8.74
CA SER A 21 8.75 12.30 -8.45
C SER A 21 7.98 12.27 -7.12
N TYR A 22 8.03 13.38 -6.36
CA TYR A 22 7.31 13.48 -5.09
C TYR A 22 5.82 13.14 -5.22
N ASN A 23 5.20 13.47 -6.36
CA ASN A 23 3.80 13.18 -6.63
C ASN A 23 3.51 11.68 -6.75
N ASN A 24 4.49 10.86 -7.15
CA ASN A 24 4.38 9.40 -7.24
C ASN A 24 4.83 8.68 -5.95
N LEU A 25 5.40 9.38 -4.97
CA LEU A 25 5.86 8.79 -3.71
C LEU A 25 4.83 9.02 -2.59
N VAL A 26 4.75 8.06 -1.67
CA VAL A 26 3.99 8.19 -0.43
C VAL A 26 4.72 7.48 0.71
N TRP A 27 4.73 8.11 1.89
CA TRP A 27 5.32 7.53 3.09
C TRP A 27 4.23 6.83 3.91
N ILE A 28 4.34 5.51 4.08
CA ILE A 28 3.31 4.67 4.71
C ILE A 28 3.94 3.67 5.67
N LYS A 29 3.12 3.05 6.54
CA LYS A 29 3.60 1.96 7.40
C LYS A 29 4.01 0.75 6.56
N THR A 30 5.02 0.01 7.00
CA THR A 30 5.45 -1.25 6.34
C THR A 30 4.28 -2.23 6.16
N GLU A 31 3.40 -2.35 7.16
CA GLU A 31 2.22 -3.24 7.09
C GLU A 31 1.20 -2.78 6.04
N VAL A 32 1.00 -1.47 5.91
CA VAL A 32 0.16 -0.90 4.85
C VAL A 32 0.80 -1.14 3.49
N HIS A 33 2.12 -0.99 3.37
CA HIS A 33 2.83 -1.27 2.13
C HIS A 33 2.67 -2.74 1.71
N ARG A 34 2.78 -3.67 2.66
CA ARG A 34 2.50 -5.09 2.42
C ARG A 34 1.05 -5.33 2.01
N LEU A 35 0.09 -4.71 2.70
CA LEU A 35 -1.33 -4.80 2.34
C LEU A 35 -1.61 -4.24 0.94
N VAL A 36 -0.93 -3.19 0.48
CA VAL A 36 -1.10 -2.65 -0.87
C VAL A 36 -0.69 -3.66 -1.95
N HIS A 37 0.39 -4.40 -1.74
CA HIS A 37 0.90 -5.38 -2.70
C HIS A 37 0.33 -6.80 -2.54
N ALA A 38 -0.38 -7.09 -1.46
CA ALA A 38 -0.91 -8.42 -1.18
C ALA A 38 -1.95 -8.86 -2.23
N VAL A 39 -1.72 -10.04 -2.83
CA VAL A 39 -2.65 -10.70 -3.76
C VAL A 39 -3.33 -11.93 -3.15
N GLN A 40 -2.72 -12.53 -2.12
CA GLN A 40 -3.26 -13.70 -1.44
C GLN A 40 -4.27 -13.26 -0.38
N GLN A 41 -5.47 -13.87 -0.39
CA GLN A 41 -6.57 -13.51 0.50
C GLN A 41 -6.20 -13.61 1.99
N GLU A 42 -5.51 -14.68 2.39
CA GLU A 42 -5.03 -14.86 3.77
C GLU A 42 -4.13 -13.70 4.23
N THR A 43 -3.23 -13.23 3.34
CA THR A 43 -2.34 -12.10 3.65
C THR A 43 -3.13 -10.79 3.75
N ILE A 44 -4.15 -10.61 2.92
CA ILE A 44 -5.03 -9.44 2.96
C ILE A 44 -5.80 -9.38 4.28
N GLU A 45 -6.45 -10.48 4.66
CA GLU A 45 -7.25 -10.59 5.89
C GLU A 45 -6.40 -10.33 7.13
N LYS A 46 -5.22 -10.95 7.21
CA LYS A 46 -4.27 -10.75 8.30
C LYS A 46 -3.95 -9.26 8.52
N TYR A 47 -3.62 -8.53 7.45
CA TYR A 47 -3.25 -7.13 7.59
C TYR A 47 -4.45 -6.21 7.78
N LEU A 48 -5.64 -6.57 7.27
CA LEU A 48 -6.87 -5.82 7.57
C LEU A 48 -7.23 -5.89 9.05
N GLU A 49 -7.16 -7.09 9.66
CA GLU A 49 -7.40 -7.29 11.08
C GLU A 49 -6.36 -6.52 11.92
N GLN A 50 -5.08 -6.63 11.55
CA GLN A 50 -3.99 -5.98 12.28
C GLN A 50 -4.06 -4.45 12.22
N LEU A 51 -4.45 -3.87 11.08
CA LEU A 51 -4.42 -2.42 10.85
C LEU A 51 -5.67 -1.69 11.35
N ASP A 52 -6.78 -2.40 11.60
CA ASP A 52 -8.08 -1.87 12.04
C ASP A 52 -8.48 -0.58 11.29
N LEU A 53 -8.51 -0.66 9.96
CA LEU A 53 -8.71 0.49 9.10
C LEU A 53 -10.18 0.94 9.12
N ASN A 54 -10.41 2.21 9.45
CA ASN A 54 -11.70 2.84 9.20
C ASN A 54 -11.98 3.01 7.68
N LYS A 55 -13.21 3.42 7.33
CA LYS A 55 -13.64 3.62 5.93
C LYS A 55 -12.71 4.53 5.11
N ILE A 56 -12.11 5.56 5.74
CA ILE A 56 -11.19 6.48 5.07
C ILE A 56 -9.84 5.80 4.81
N GLY A 57 -9.33 5.04 5.79
CA GLY A 57 -8.13 4.23 5.66
C GLY A 57 -8.25 3.20 4.54
N LEU A 58 -9.34 2.44 4.53
CA LEU A 58 -9.61 1.44 3.50
C LEU A 58 -9.71 2.07 2.10
N LYS A 59 -10.39 3.22 1.98
CA LYS A 59 -10.44 3.97 0.71
C LYS A 59 -9.04 4.36 0.20
N ARG A 60 -8.15 4.80 1.10
CA ARG A 60 -6.77 5.17 0.74
C ARG A 60 -5.96 3.95 0.30
N VAL A 61 -6.07 2.83 1.02
CA VAL A 61 -5.41 1.56 0.63
C VAL A 61 -5.91 1.12 -0.74
N ASN A 62 -7.22 1.10 -0.98
CA ASN A 62 -7.79 0.71 -2.27
C ASN A 62 -7.37 1.62 -3.42
N SER A 63 -7.19 2.93 -3.18
CA SER A 63 -6.62 3.82 -4.20
C SER A 63 -5.18 3.44 -4.55
N LEU A 64 -4.35 3.06 -3.58
CA LEU A 64 -2.98 2.60 -3.84
C LEU A 64 -2.96 1.22 -4.52
N ARG A 65 -3.80 0.28 -4.07
CA ARG A 65 -3.95 -1.06 -4.68
C ARG A 65 -4.25 -0.98 -6.17
N LYS A 66 -5.15 -0.08 -6.58
CA LYS A 66 -5.45 0.14 -8.01
C LYS A 66 -4.24 0.63 -8.82
N LEU A 67 -3.37 1.46 -8.25
CA LEU A 67 -2.20 2.01 -8.95
C LEU A 67 -1.07 0.99 -9.11
N VAL A 68 -1.09 -0.08 -8.33
CA VAL A 68 -0.24 -1.27 -8.48
C VAL A 68 -0.96 -2.42 -9.21
N GLU A 69 -2.10 -2.13 -9.84
CA GLU A 69 -2.94 -3.08 -10.60
C GLU A 69 -3.56 -4.23 -9.79
N ASN A 70 -3.70 -4.06 -8.47
CA ASN A 70 -4.43 -4.98 -7.60
C ASN A 70 -5.92 -4.63 -7.49
N SER A 71 -6.75 -5.65 -7.25
CA SER A 71 -8.17 -5.51 -6.92
C SER A 71 -8.39 -4.78 -5.60
N VAL A 72 -9.51 -4.05 -5.51
CA VAL A 72 -9.97 -3.44 -4.25
C VAL A 72 -10.42 -4.51 -3.26
N ILE A 73 -10.30 -4.20 -1.98
CA ILE A 73 -10.78 -5.02 -0.85
C ILE A 73 -12.01 -4.36 -0.24
#